data_AF-A0A3A5B2J1-F1
#
_entry.id   AF-A0A3A5B2J1-F1
#
_cell.length_a   1.000
_cell.length_b   1.000
_cell.length_c   1.000
_cell.angle_alpha   90.00
_cell.angle_beta   90.00
_cell.angle_gamma   90.00
#
_symmetry.space_group_name_H-M   'P 1'
#
loop_
_entity.id
_entity.type
_entity.pdbx_description
1 polymer ?
#
loop_
_entity_poly.entity_id
_entity_poly.type
_entity_poly.pdbx_seq_one_letter_code
_entity_poly.pdbx_strand_id
1 'polypeptide(L)'
;MNGPVRIVRFNVLDRLFHVFIMVTFLIQAVTGMGRLLFSTNWGKTVVNLFGGYDGATTVHKTVGILMIIGFVIHIIYVLAKVEWKSWRKSLFDADSLVPRPADAVHFGQKVRWFFGLGPPPAFDRWTYWEKFDYWAVFWGLPLLGITGLMLMYPLAVSRIVPGWVLNILVLLHRAEALLAMLYIFIIHFTIGHLRRGMFPMNECMFAGSVELEKEREEKPLWIARLREEGKLEEAVVPGPPPWYRVVYFVFGYTALTIGLYLLVTIIVYRNYIKWH
;
A
#
# COMPACT_ATOMS: atom_id res chain seq x y z
N MET A 1 6.30 -35.00 -1.41
CA MET A 1 6.03 -33.57 -1.61
C MET A 1 7.21 -32.82 -1.00
N ASN A 2 8.24 -32.48 -1.79
CA ASN A 2 9.49 -31.91 -1.27
C ASN A 2 9.53 -30.40 -1.54
N GLY A 3 8.51 -29.68 -1.06
CA GLY A 3 8.50 -28.21 -1.08
C GLY A 3 8.98 -27.66 0.26
N PRO A 4 9.53 -26.44 0.30
CA PRO A 4 9.86 -25.80 1.57
C PRO A 4 8.61 -25.63 2.43
N VAL A 5 8.74 -25.81 3.75
CA VAL A 5 7.64 -25.64 4.70
C VAL A 5 7.20 -24.18 4.70
N ARG A 6 5.88 -23.93 4.63
CA ARG A 6 5.31 -22.59 4.62
C ARG A 6 4.30 -22.42 5.73
N ILE A 7 4.19 -21.18 6.21
CA ILE A 7 3.22 -20.79 7.24
C ILE A 7 2.29 -19.69 6.71
N VAL A 8 1.05 -19.66 7.19
CA VAL A 8 0.08 -18.62 6.85
C VAL A 8 0.56 -17.27 7.38
N ARG A 9 0.51 -16.27 6.51
CA ARG A 9 0.90 -14.89 6.80
C ARG A 9 -0.30 -13.94 6.74
N PHE A 10 -1.12 -14.09 5.70
CA PHE A 10 -2.24 -13.24 5.37
C PHE A 10 -3.48 -14.09 5.08
N ASN A 11 -4.61 -13.69 5.66
CA ASN A 11 -5.88 -14.35 5.36
C ASN A 11 -6.44 -13.86 4.01
N VAL A 12 -7.47 -14.52 3.51
CA VAL A 12 -8.06 -14.20 2.19
C VAL A 12 -8.55 -12.75 2.11
N LEU A 13 -9.19 -12.23 3.16
CA LEU A 13 -9.72 -10.87 3.17
C LEU A 13 -8.60 -9.83 3.13
N ASP A 14 -7.51 -10.01 3.88
CA ASP A 14 -6.36 -9.10 3.84
C ASP A 14 -5.82 -8.98 2.40
N ARG A 15 -5.71 -10.10 1.68
CA ARG A 15 -5.25 -10.14 0.29
C ARG A 15 -6.26 -9.50 -0.66
N LEU A 16 -7.56 -9.70 -0.45
CA LEU A 16 -8.60 -9.08 -1.25
C LEU A 16 -8.59 -7.55 -1.08
N PHE A 17 -8.43 -7.04 0.15
CA PHE A 17 -8.24 -5.61 0.38
C PHE A 17 -7.02 -5.08 -0.35
N HIS A 18 -5.90 -5.80 -0.30
CA HIS A 18 -4.68 -5.41 -1.01
C HIS A 18 -4.86 -5.36 -2.54
N VAL A 19 -5.46 -6.41 -3.14
CA VAL A 19 -5.72 -6.42 -4.58
C VAL A 19 -6.70 -5.33 -4.99
N PHE A 20 -7.75 -5.13 -4.19
CA PHE A 20 -8.72 -4.07 -4.41
C PHE A 20 -8.05 -2.69 -4.42
N ILE A 21 -7.32 -2.35 -3.35
CA ILE A 21 -6.69 -1.02 -3.25
C ILE A 21 -5.66 -0.79 -4.34
N MET A 22 -4.87 -1.81 -4.68
CA MET A 22 -3.87 -1.75 -5.75
C MET A 22 -4.51 -1.48 -7.11
N VAL A 23 -5.59 -2.21 -7.47
CA VAL A 23 -6.28 -2.00 -8.76
C VAL A 23 -6.93 -0.62 -8.81
N THR A 24 -7.64 -0.22 -7.76
CA THR A 24 -8.25 1.12 -7.72
C THR A 24 -7.19 2.21 -7.77
N PHE A 25 -6.08 2.06 -7.04
CA PHE A 25 -4.97 3.01 -7.02
C PHE A 25 -4.31 3.17 -8.39
N LEU A 26 -4.06 2.06 -9.11
CA LEU A 26 -3.51 2.12 -10.47
C LEU A 26 -4.44 2.87 -11.43
N ILE A 27 -5.75 2.61 -11.36
CA ILE A 27 -6.72 3.32 -12.19
C ILE A 27 -6.76 4.82 -11.81
N GLN A 28 -6.76 5.15 -10.52
CA GLN A 28 -6.68 6.53 -10.04
C GLN A 28 -5.42 7.24 -10.54
N ALA A 29 -4.26 6.58 -10.46
CA ALA A 29 -2.99 7.10 -10.92
C ALA A 29 -2.99 7.36 -12.42
N VAL A 30 -3.43 6.40 -13.24
CA VAL A 30 -3.49 6.55 -14.71
C VAL A 30 -4.47 7.67 -15.12
N THR A 31 -5.70 7.63 -14.62
CA THR A 31 -6.73 8.63 -14.98
C THR A 31 -6.40 10.02 -14.43
N GLY A 32 -5.86 10.11 -13.21
CA GLY A 32 -5.41 11.34 -12.58
C GLY A 32 -4.24 11.98 -13.33
N MET A 33 -3.23 11.18 -13.69
CA MET A 33 -2.10 11.62 -14.50
C MET A 33 -2.51 12.09 -15.90
N GLY A 34 -3.37 11.33 -16.58
CA GLY A 34 -3.88 11.71 -17.89
C GLY A 34 -4.57 13.08 -17.86
N ARG A 35 -5.39 13.32 -16.84
CA ARG A 35 -6.08 14.62 -16.63
C ARG A 35 -5.10 15.73 -16.24
N LEU A 36 -4.14 15.44 -15.36
CA LEU A 36 -3.12 16.40 -14.91
C LEU A 36 -2.25 16.90 -16.08
N LEU A 37 -1.90 15.99 -17.00
CA LEU A 37 -1.03 16.27 -18.15
C LEU A 37 -1.81 16.46 -19.45
N PHE A 38 -3.10 16.81 -19.41
CA PHE A 38 -3.95 16.92 -20.60
C PHE A 38 -3.47 17.97 -21.62
N SER A 39 -2.65 18.93 -21.20
CA SER A 39 -1.97 19.88 -22.10
C SER A 39 -0.94 19.22 -23.03
N THR A 40 -0.50 18.00 -22.72
CA THR A 40 0.51 17.24 -23.46
C THR A 40 -0.13 16.19 -24.38
N ASN A 41 0.61 15.74 -25.41
CA ASN A 41 0.15 14.64 -26.28
C ASN A 41 -0.03 13.33 -25.50
N TRP A 42 0.82 13.08 -24.50
CA TRP A 42 0.70 11.90 -23.65
C TRP A 42 -0.61 11.91 -22.86
N GLY A 43 -0.90 13.02 -22.16
CA GLY A 43 -2.13 13.14 -21.38
C GLY A 43 -3.39 13.00 -22.25
N LYS A 44 -3.41 13.63 -23.44
CA LYS A 44 -4.49 13.46 -24.42
C LYS A 44 -4.68 11.99 -24.83
N THR A 45 -3.58 11.29 -25.11
CA THR A 45 -3.62 9.87 -25.47
C THR A 45 -4.22 9.04 -24.34
N VAL A 46 -3.76 9.23 -23.11
CA VAL A 46 -4.26 8.49 -21.94
C VAL A 46 -5.74 8.75 -21.71
N VAL A 47 -6.20 10.01 -21.69
CA VAL A 47 -7.63 10.28 -21.45
C VAL A 47 -8.52 9.76 -22.58
N ASN A 48 -8.02 9.72 -23.83
CA ASN A 48 -8.76 9.17 -24.96
C ASN A 48 -9.01 7.66 -24.83
N LEU A 49 -8.16 6.92 -24.12
CA LEU A 49 -8.42 5.50 -23.78
C LEU A 49 -9.68 5.31 -22.93
N PHE A 50 -10.13 6.37 -22.25
CA PHE A 50 -11.32 6.38 -21.40
C PHE A 50 -12.50 7.13 -22.04
N GLY A 51 -12.46 7.38 -23.35
CA GLY A 51 -13.51 8.13 -24.06
C GLY A 51 -13.37 9.65 -24.00
N GLY A 52 -12.16 10.16 -23.76
CA GLY A 52 -11.84 11.59 -23.71
C GLY A 52 -11.77 12.12 -22.27
N TYR A 53 -11.60 13.43 -22.13
CA TYR A 53 -11.38 14.07 -20.83
C TYR A 53 -12.53 13.84 -19.84
N ASP A 54 -13.77 13.91 -20.32
CA ASP A 54 -14.98 13.69 -19.50
C ASP A 54 -15.13 12.22 -19.09
N GLY A 55 -14.82 11.30 -20.01
CA GLY A 55 -14.80 9.87 -19.72
C GLY A 55 -13.75 9.50 -18.68
N ALA A 56 -12.52 9.98 -18.84
CA ALA A 56 -11.46 9.82 -17.83
C ALA A 56 -11.85 10.44 -16.48
N THR A 57 -12.50 11.60 -16.48
CA THR A 57 -13.01 12.25 -15.26
C THR A 57 -14.10 11.41 -14.58
N THR A 58 -14.99 10.81 -15.36
CA THR A 58 -16.06 9.93 -14.85
C THR A 58 -15.47 8.68 -14.21
N VAL A 59 -14.55 8.00 -14.91
CA VAL A 59 -13.85 6.82 -14.37
C VAL A 59 -13.11 7.17 -13.08
N HIS A 60 -12.37 8.28 -13.07
CA HIS A 60 -11.64 8.74 -11.89
C HIS A 60 -12.57 8.98 -10.68
N LYS A 61 -13.70 9.66 -10.88
CA LYS A 61 -14.69 9.90 -9.82
C LYS A 61 -15.31 8.60 -9.32
N THR A 62 -15.78 7.75 -10.22
CA THR A 62 -16.44 6.48 -9.88
C THR A 62 -15.50 5.54 -9.12
N VAL A 63 -14.30 5.33 -9.64
CA VAL A 63 -13.30 4.48 -8.97
C VAL A 63 -12.84 5.12 -7.65
N GLY A 64 -12.82 6.45 -7.57
CA GLY A 64 -12.47 7.16 -6.35
C GLY A 64 -13.49 6.91 -5.24
N ILE A 65 -14.78 6.95 -5.58
CA ILE A 65 -15.87 6.59 -4.66
C ILE A 65 -15.75 5.13 -4.24
N LEU A 66 -15.51 4.20 -5.18
CA LEU A 66 -15.30 2.79 -4.85
C LEU A 66 -14.12 2.60 -3.89
N MET A 67 -13.00 3.28 -4.14
CA MET A 67 -11.82 3.23 -3.27
C MET A 67 -12.13 3.73 -1.86
N ILE A 68 -12.90 4.82 -1.72
CA ILE A 68 -13.36 5.34 -0.43
C ILE A 68 -14.24 4.32 0.29
N ILE A 69 -15.21 3.71 -0.41
CA ILE A 69 -16.08 2.66 0.16
C ILE A 69 -15.24 1.49 0.65
N GLY A 70 -14.31 0.99 -0.17
CA GLY A 70 -13.42 -0.11 0.22
C GLY A 70 -12.54 0.23 1.41
N PHE A 71 -12.06 1.48 1.51
CA PHE A 71 -11.31 1.96 2.67
C PHE A 71 -12.16 2.02 3.94
N VAL A 72 -13.42 2.47 3.86
CA VAL A 72 -14.36 2.45 4.99
C VAL A 72 -14.65 1.01 5.44
N ILE A 73 -14.87 0.09 4.50
CA ILE A 73 -15.06 -1.34 4.80
C ILE A 73 -13.81 -1.91 5.48
N HIS A 74 -12.61 -1.55 5.00
CA HIS A 74 -11.35 -1.94 5.63
C HIS A 74 -11.23 -1.41 7.06
N ILE A 75 -11.60 -0.15 7.33
CA ILE A 75 -11.63 0.40 8.69
C ILE A 75 -12.56 -0.42 9.58
N ILE A 76 -13.79 -0.70 9.13
CA ILE A 76 -14.76 -1.51 9.88
C ILE A 76 -14.19 -2.90 10.16
N TYR A 77 -13.55 -3.53 9.17
CA TYR A 77 -12.91 -4.84 9.31
C TYR A 77 -11.78 -4.83 10.35
N VAL A 78 -10.90 -3.83 10.33
CA VAL A 78 -9.82 -3.70 11.32
C VAL A 78 -10.38 -3.43 12.72
N LEU A 79 -11.37 -2.55 12.84
CA LEU A 79 -12.02 -2.25 14.13
C LEU A 79 -12.79 -3.46 14.69
N ALA A 80 -13.35 -4.32 13.84
CA ALA A 80 -14.01 -5.55 14.26
C ALA A 80 -13.03 -6.59 14.85
N LYS A 81 -11.75 -6.52 14.50
CA LYS A 81 -10.69 -7.37 15.10
C LYS A 81 -10.21 -6.87 16.47
N VAL A 82 -10.58 -5.65 16.87
CA VAL A 82 -10.14 -5.07 18.14
C VAL A 82 -10.94 -5.69 19.29
N GLU A 83 -10.24 -6.22 20.28
CA GLU A 83 -10.85 -6.65 21.53
C GLU A 83 -11.16 -5.43 22.41
N TRP A 84 -12.37 -4.89 22.31
CA TRP A 84 -12.73 -3.62 22.98
C TRP A 84 -12.63 -3.66 24.51
N LYS A 85 -12.80 -4.82 25.15
CA LYS A 85 -12.60 -4.98 26.61
C LYS A 85 -11.14 -4.80 27.03
N SER A 86 -10.20 -5.08 26.13
CA SER A 86 -8.76 -5.07 26.33
C SER A 86 -8.07 -4.18 25.27
N TRP A 87 -8.74 -3.11 24.83
CA TRP A 87 -8.40 -2.37 23.60
C TRP A 87 -6.94 -1.91 23.54
N ARG A 88 -6.35 -1.48 24.66
CA ARG A 88 -4.92 -1.07 24.70
C ARG A 88 -4.01 -2.25 24.38
N LYS A 89 -4.27 -3.42 25.00
CA LYS A 89 -3.49 -4.64 24.74
C LYS A 89 -3.68 -5.06 23.28
N SER A 90 -4.92 -5.07 22.79
CA SER A 90 -5.24 -5.46 21.41
C SER A 90 -4.59 -4.54 20.37
N LEU A 91 -4.66 -3.22 20.55
CA LEU A 91 -4.10 -2.25 19.60
C LEU A 91 -2.57 -2.20 19.63
N PHE A 92 -1.94 -2.43 20.78
CA PHE A 92 -0.48 -2.39 20.90
C PHE A 92 0.15 -3.80 21.00
N ASP A 93 -0.57 -4.83 20.56
CA ASP A 93 -0.06 -6.19 20.45
C ASP A 93 1.01 -6.31 19.34
N ALA A 94 1.81 -7.38 19.37
CA ALA A 94 2.81 -7.68 18.35
C ALA A 94 2.19 -7.98 16.97
N ASP A 95 0.95 -8.47 16.94
CA ASP A 95 0.22 -8.75 15.71
C ASP A 95 -0.50 -7.53 15.14
N SER A 96 -0.50 -6.40 15.87
CA SER A 96 -1.07 -5.14 15.44
C SER A 96 -0.14 -4.33 14.53
N LEU A 97 -0.74 -3.64 13.56
CA LEU A 97 -0.07 -2.70 12.67
C LEU A 97 0.08 -1.30 13.28
N VAL A 98 -0.46 -1.04 14.48
CA VAL A 98 -0.27 0.24 15.18
C VAL A 98 1.20 0.39 15.59
N PRO A 99 1.84 1.54 15.35
CA PRO A 99 3.22 1.78 15.78
C PRO A 99 3.30 1.82 17.31
N ARG A 100 4.40 1.28 17.84
CA ARG A 100 4.67 1.14 19.27
C ARG A 100 6.05 1.71 19.59
N PRO A 101 6.35 2.04 20.86
CA PRO A 101 7.70 2.47 21.25
C PRO A 101 8.80 1.47 20.85
N ALA A 102 8.49 0.16 20.83
CA ALA A 102 9.41 -0.88 20.35
C ALA A 102 9.85 -0.68 18.89
N ASP A 103 9.01 -0.10 18.03
CA ASP A 103 9.35 0.16 16.63
C ASP A 103 10.49 1.20 16.50
N ALA A 104 10.52 2.21 17.40
CA ALA A 104 11.61 3.18 17.47
C ALA A 104 12.91 2.54 18.00
N VAL A 105 12.80 1.63 18.97
CA VAL A 105 13.94 0.84 19.46
C VAL A 105 14.52 -0.02 18.33
N HIS A 106 13.68 -0.73 17.59
CA HIS A 106 14.10 -1.53 16.44
C HIS A 106 14.74 -0.69 15.33
N PHE A 107 14.23 0.52 15.07
CA PHE A 107 14.87 1.46 14.16
C PHE A 107 16.28 1.81 14.63
N GLY A 108 16.44 2.21 15.89
CA GLY A 108 17.75 2.54 16.47
C GLY A 108 18.72 1.35 16.45
N GLN A 109 18.26 0.14 16.76
CA GLN A 109 19.04 -1.10 16.64
C GLN A 109 19.47 -1.36 15.20
N LYS A 110 18.56 -1.16 14.22
CA LYS A 110 18.90 -1.32 12.80
C LYS A 110 19.95 -0.33 12.34
N VAL A 111 19.87 0.93 12.78
CA VAL A 111 20.89 1.96 12.50
C VAL A 111 22.23 1.54 13.12
N ARG A 112 22.25 1.11 14.38
CA ARG A 112 23.49 0.63 15.03
C ARG A 112 24.10 -0.56 14.30
N TRP A 113 23.28 -1.56 13.95
CA TRP A 113 23.71 -2.72 13.19
C TRP A 113 24.29 -2.34 11.82
N PHE A 114 23.68 -1.38 11.12
CA PHE A 114 24.19 -0.87 9.85
C PHE A 114 25.61 -0.30 9.96
N PHE A 115 25.93 0.33 11.09
CA PHE A 115 27.29 0.83 11.39
C PHE A 115 28.18 -0.20 12.11
N GLY A 116 27.75 -1.46 12.24
CA GLY A 116 28.51 -2.52 12.93
C GLY A 116 28.58 -2.37 14.46
N LEU A 117 27.73 -1.50 15.05
CA LEU A 117 27.75 -1.13 16.47
C LEU A 117 26.80 -1.99 17.35
N GLY A 118 26.34 -3.13 16.82
CA GLY A 118 25.44 -4.05 17.50
C GLY A 118 24.95 -5.19 16.60
N PRO A 119 24.27 -6.21 17.18
CA PRO A 119 23.66 -7.30 16.42
C PRO A 119 22.46 -6.80 15.59
N PRO A 120 22.04 -7.56 14.56
CA PRO A 120 20.83 -7.24 13.83
C PRO A 120 19.60 -7.28 14.77
N PRO A 121 18.65 -6.35 14.61
CA PRO A 121 17.40 -6.38 15.38
C PRO A 121 16.61 -7.66 15.11
N ALA A 122 16.11 -8.26 16.18
CA ALA A 122 15.22 -9.41 16.10
C ALA A 122 13.78 -8.92 15.92
N PHE A 123 13.19 -9.14 14.75
CA PHE A 123 11.84 -8.66 14.46
C PHE A 123 10.76 -9.66 14.85
N ASP A 124 9.62 -9.08 15.16
CA ASP A 124 8.36 -9.77 15.36
C ASP A 124 7.55 -9.82 14.05
N ARG A 125 6.26 -10.17 14.12
CA ARG A 125 5.33 -10.33 13.00
C ARG A 125 5.42 -9.13 12.07
N TRP A 126 5.54 -7.93 12.62
CA TRP A 126 5.66 -6.68 11.88
C TRP A 126 6.96 -5.96 12.19
N THR A 127 7.66 -5.58 11.14
CA THR A 127 8.80 -4.67 11.19
C THR A 127 8.32 -3.22 11.22
N TYR A 128 9.15 -2.30 11.73
CA TYR A 128 8.75 -0.88 11.81
C TYR A 128 8.47 -0.27 10.43
N TRP A 129 9.17 -0.73 9.38
CA TRP A 129 8.97 -0.22 8.02
C TRP A 129 7.71 -0.79 7.37
N GLU A 130 7.33 -2.04 7.64
CA GLU A 130 6.04 -2.58 7.17
C GLU A 130 4.86 -1.82 7.80
N LYS A 131 4.99 -1.44 9.09
CA LYS A 131 3.99 -0.59 9.74
C LYS A 131 3.97 0.80 9.12
N PHE A 132 5.14 1.40 8.92
CA PHE A 132 5.23 2.71 8.28
C PHE A 132 4.62 2.71 6.88
N ASP A 133 4.86 1.66 6.09
CA ASP A 133 4.28 1.44 4.76
C ASP A 133 2.76 1.33 4.78
N TYR A 134 2.21 0.55 5.72
CA TYR A 134 0.76 0.50 5.95
C TYR A 134 0.17 1.88 6.29
N TRP A 135 0.80 2.61 7.21
CA TRP A 135 0.29 3.91 7.68
C TRP A 135 0.46 5.04 6.66
N ALA A 136 1.52 5.03 5.85
CA ALA A 136 1.71 6.00 4.78
C ALA A 136 0.52 5.98 3.81
N VAL A 137 0.08 4.78 3.40
CA VAL A 137 -1.12 4.62 2.57
C VAL A 137 -2.39 4.95 3.36
N PHE A 138 -2.49 4.50 4.61
CA PHE A 138 -3.67 4.71 5.46
C PHE A 138 -3.97 6.19 5.68
N TRP A 139 -2.96 7.06 5.81
CA TRP A 139 -3.15 8.51 5.99
C TRP A 139 -3.38 9.25 4.67
N GLY A 140 -2.75 8.80 3.57
CA GLY A 140 -2.95 9.43 2.25
C GLY A 140 -4.37 9.24 1.71
N LEU A 141 -5.01 8.09 1.97
CA LEU A 141 -6.35 7.80 1.49
C LEU A 141 -7.45 8.74 2.01
N PRO A 142 -7.56 9.04 3.32
CA PRO A 142 -8.45 10.08 3.84
C PRO A 142 -8.21 11.45 3.20
N LEU A 143 -6.95 11.87 3.07
CA LEU A 143 -6.63 13.18 2.48
C LEU A 143 -7.11 13.25 1.03
N LEU A 144 -6.77 12.25 0.21
CA LEU A 144 -7.24 12.15 -1.19
C LEU A 144 -8.77 12.01 -1.28
N GLY A 145 -9.37 11.20 -0.42
CA GLY A 145 -10.81 10.97 -0.40
C GLY A 145 -11.60 12.22 -0.05
N ILE A 146 -11.22 12.93 1.01
CA ILE A 146 -11.88 14.16 1.46
C ILE A 146 -11.69 15.26 0.41
N THR A 147 -10.45 15.53 0.01
CA THR A 147 -10.18 16.57 -1.00
C THR A 147 -10.86 16.25 -2.33
N GLY A 148 -10.84 14.99 -2.77
CA GLY A 148 -11.46 14.53 -4.01
C GLY A 148 -12.99 14.66 -3.99
N LEU A 149 -13.65 14.28 -2.89
CA LEU A 149 -15.10 14.46 -2.72
C LEU A 149 -15.48 15.94 -2.71
N MET A 150 -14.72 16.79 -2.02
CA MET A 150 -14.98 18.23 -2.02
C MET A 150 -14.82 18.85 -3.42
N LEU A 151 -13.79 18.43 -4.16
CA LEU A 151 -13.55 18.86 -5.55
C LEU A 151 -14.56 18.26 -6.55
N MET A 152 -15.23 17.17 -6.20
CA MET A 152 -16.32 16.60 -7.01
C MET A 152 -17.58 17.47 -6.95
N TYR A 153 -17.82 18.14 -5.82
CA TYR A 153 -18.99 19.00 -5.59
C TYR A 153 -18.59 20.44 -5.19
N PRO A 154 -17.82 21.16 -6.03
CA PRO A 154 -17.20 22.43 -5.64
C PRO A 154 -18.22 23.52 -5.31
N LEU A 155 -19.37 23.54 -6.00
CA LEU A 155 -20.46 24.50 -5.74
C LEU A 155 -21.15 24.27 -4.39
N ALA A 156 -21.24 23.02 -3.92
CA ALA A 156 -21.78 22.72 -2.60
C ALA A 156 -20.79 23.12 -1.51
N VAL A 157 -19.50 22.85 -1.73
CA VAL A 157 -18.41 23.20 -0.81
C VAL A 157 -18.27 24.72 -0.67
N SER A 158 -18.35 25.48 -1.77
CA SER A 158 -18.21 26.94 -1.74
C SER A 158 -19.33 27.69 -1.01
N ARG A 159 -20.42 26.99 -0.64
CA ARG A 159 -21.47 27.54 0.24
C ARG A 159 -21.10 27.45 1.72
N ILE A 160 -20.13 26.60 2.06
CA ILE A 160 -19.68 26.33 3.43
C ILE A 160 -18.34 27.02 3.71
N VAL A 161 -17.44 27.06 2.72
CA VAL A 161 -16.11 27.65 2.85
C VAL A 161 -15.82 28.69 1.75
N PRO A 162 -14.92 29.66 1.99
CA PRO A 162 -14.52 30.63 0.97
C PRO A 162 -13.92 29.98 -0.28
N GLY A 163 -14.09 30.60 -1.45
CA GLY A 163 -13.63 30.05 -2.74
C GLY A 163 -12.13 29.75 -2.83
N TRP A 164 -11.27 30.49 -2.12
CA TRP A 164 -9.82 30.22 -2.10
C TRP A 164 -9.47 28.85 -1.51
N VAL A 165 -10.34 28.28 -0.66
CA VAL A 165 -10.15 26.93 -0.12
C VAL A 165 -10.15 25.88 -1.22
N LEU A 166 -10.91 26.08 -2.31
CA LEU A 166 -10.90 25.16 -3.45
C LEU A 166 -9.51 25.05 -4.10
N ASN A 167 -8.76 26.15 -4.16
CA ASN A 167 -7.39 26.15 -4.70
C ASN A 167 -6.45 25.31 -3.81
N ILE A 168 -6.63 25.40 -2.49
CA ILE A 168 -5.86 24.57 -1.54
C ILE A 168 -6.24 23.10 -1.67
N LEU A 169 -7.53 22.79 -1.82
CA LEU A 169 -7.97 21.41 -2.03
C LEU A 169 -7.36 20.82 -3.30
N VAL A 170 -7.33 21.59 -4.41
CA VAL A 170 -6.67 21.16 -5.65
C VAL A 170 -5.17 20.92 -5.42
N LEU A 171 -4.49 21.85 -4.75
CA LEU A 171 -3.06 21.71 -4.43
C LEU A 171 -2.79 20.44 -3.59
N LEU A 172 -3.53 20.27 -2.49
CA LEU A 172 -3.37 19.13 -1.59
C LEU A 172 -3.70 17.81 -2.28
N HIS A 173 -4.78 17.74 -3.05
CA HIS A 173 -5.15 16.53 -3.77
C HIS A 173 -4.07 16.13 -4.78
N ARG A 174 -3.54 17.09 -5.55
CA ARG A 174 -2.47 16.83 -6.53
C ARG A 174 -1.15 16.45 -5.85
N ALA A 175 -0.75 17.18 -4.81
CA ALA A 175 0.49 16.94 -4.08
C ALA A 175 0.47 15.57 -3.41
N GLU A 176 -0.63 15.23 -2.73
CA GLU A 176 -0.78 13.92 -2.09
C GLU A 176 -0.86 12.80 -3.12
N ALA A 177 -1.53 12.99 -4.25
CA ALA A 177 -1.60 11.95 -5.29
C ALA A 177 -0.21 11.62 -5.84
N LEU A 178 0.62 12.65 -6.09
CA LEU A 178 2.00 12.46 -6.55
C LEU A 178 2.89 11.87 -5.45
N LEU A 179 2.73 12.31 -4.20
CA LEU A 179 3.45 11.73 -3.05
C LEU A 179 3.11 10.25 -2.89
N ALA A 180 1.83 9.88 -2.93
CA ALA A 180 1.37 8.51 -2.85
C ALA A 180 1.92 7.65 -4.00
N MET A 181 1.92 8.16 -5.24
CA MET A 181 2.53 7.46 -6.38
C MET A 181 4.03 7.24 -6.20
N LEU A 182 4.77 8.28 -5.78
CA LEU A 182 6.20 8.16 -5.50
C LEU A 182 6.46 7.16 -4.39
N TYR A 183 5.71 7.25 -3.30
CA TYR A 183 5.84 6.36 -2.15
C TYR A 183 5.59 4.91 -2.54
N ILE A 184 4.47 4.63 -3.22
CA ILE A 184 4.13 3.28 -3.65
C ILE A 184 5.22 2.77 -4.61
N PHE A 185 5.42 3.42 -5.75
CA PHE A 185 6.27 2.87 -6.80
C PHE A 185 7.77 2.87 -6.50
N ILE A 186 8.23 3.71 -5.56
CA ILE A 186 9.64 3.71 -5.12
C ILE A 186 9.79 2.93 -3.83
N ILE A 187 9.14 3.35 -2.75
CA ILE A 187 9.40 2.81 -1.40
C ILE A 187 8.73 1.45 -1.22
N HIS A 188 7.41 1.36 -1.40
CA HIS A 188 6.66 0.12 -1.21
C HIS A 188 7.18 -0.99 -2.13
N PHE A 189 7.33 -0.71 -3.44
CA PHE A 189 7.84 -1.71 -4.38
C PHE A 189 9.30 -2.10 -4.10
N THR A 190 10.17 -1.19 -3.66
CA THR A 190 11.56 -1.55 -3.30
C THR A 190 11.61 -2.45 -2.08
N ILE A 191 10.88 -2.10 -1.02
CA ILE A 191 10.82 -2.90 0.22
C ILE A 191 10.18 -4.26 -0.08
N GLY A 192 9.10 -4.27 -0.85
CA GLY A 192 8.33 -5.46 -1.19
C GLY A 192 9.02 -6.38 -2.20
N HIS A 193 9.84 -5.87 -3.13
CA HIS A 193 10.26 -6.70 -4.27
C HIS A 193 11.75 -6.64 -4.62
N LEU A 194 12.46 -5.58 -4.22
CA LEU A 194 13.87 -5.41 -4.58
C LEU A 194 14.83 -5.70 -3.42
N ARG A 195 14.34 -5.82 -2.19
CA ARG A 195 15.16 -6.16 -1.04
C ARG A 195 15.72 -7.59 -1.17
N ARG A 196 16.97 -7.78 -0.72
CA ARG A 196 17.58 -9.11 -0.54
C ARG A 196 16.63 -10.01 0.27
N GLY A 197 16.44 -11.25 -0.18
CA GLY A 197 15.49 -12.20 0.42
C GLY A 197 14.06 -12.12 -0.14
N MET A 198 13.68 -10.97 -0.71
CA MET A 198 12.36 -10.72 -1.30
C MET A 198 12.39 -10.64 -2.83
N PHE A 199 13.56 -10.41 -3.42
CA PHE A 199 13.77 -10.49 -4.86
C PHE A 199 13.49 -11.91 -5.37
N PRO A 200 12.81 -12.08 -6.53
CA PRO A 200 12.46 -11.06 -7.51
C PRO A 200 11.09 -10.38 -7.28
N MET A 201 10.28 -10.90 -6.35
CA MET A 201 9.03 -10.31 -5.87
C MET A 201 8.61 -11.02 -4.57
N ASN A 202 8.33 -10.29 -3.49
CA ASN A 202 7.68 -10.90 -2.33
C ASN A 202 6.27 -11.36 -2.69
N GLU A 203 6.08 -12.67 -2.70
CA GLU A 203 4.82 -13.32 -3.05
C GLU A 203 3.82 -13.41 -1.88
N CYS A 204 4.19 -12.97 -0.66
CA CYS A 204 3.41 -13.21 0.55
C CYS A 204 1.97 -12.72 0.46
N MET A 205 1.72 -11.57 -0.16
CA MET A 205 0.38 -10.98 -0.27
C MET A 205 -0.49 -11.67 -1.33
N PHE A 206 0.11 -12.35 -2.30
CA PHE A 206 -0.62 -13.10 -3.31
C PHE A 206 -0.81 -14.57 -2.90
N ALA A 207 0.24 -15.18 -2.36
CA ALA A 207 0.22 -16.55 -1.85
C ALA A 207 -0.57 -16.66 -0.55
N GLY A 208 -0.55 -15.64 0.31
CA GLY A 208 -1.09 -15.68 1.68
C GLY A 208 -0.19 -16.39 2.69
N SER A 209 0.92 -16.98 2.24
CA SER A 209 1.86 -17.73 3.06
C SER A 209 3.30 -17.35 2.75
N VAL A 210 4.20 -17.69 3.66
CA VAL A 210 5.64 -17.40 3.61
C VAL A 210 6.45 -18.66 3.95
N GLU A 211 7.69 -18.73 3.47
CA GLU A 211 8.59 -19.85 3.74
C GLU A 211 9.16 -19.77 5.16
N LEU A 212 9.02 -20.85 5.93
CA LEU A 212 9.33 -20.85 7.36
C LEU A 212 10.81 -20.54 7.64
N GLU A 213 11.74 -21.13 6.89
CA GLU A 213 13.18 -20.91 7.11
C GLU A 213 13.59 -19.46 6.82
N LYS A 214 13.02 -18.82 5.80
CA LYS A 214 13.26 -17.40 5.52
C LYS A 214 12.73 -16.50 6.63
N GLU A 215 11.54 -16.82 7.17
CA GLU A 215 10.96 -16.05 8.28
C GLU A 215 11.67 -16.28 9.62
N ARG A 216 12.39 -17.40 9.80
CA ARG A 216 13.27 -17.57 10.96
C ARG A 216 14.42 -16.57 10.97
N GLU A 217 14.92 -16.21 9.78
CA GLU A 217 15.97 -15.20 9.64
C GLU A 217 15.40 -13.78 9.72
N GLU A 218 14.29 -13.52 9.04
CA GLU A 218 13.69 -12.18 8.92
C GLU A 218 12.89 -11.76 10.16
N LYS A 219 12.18 -12.70 10.80
CA LYS A 219 11.23 -12.46 11.91
C LYS A 219 11.38 -13.49 13.03
N PRO A 220 12.58 -13.63 13.63
CA PRO A 220 12.87 -14.65 14.63
C PRO A 220 11.94 -14.62 15.85
N LEU A 221 11.55 -13.42 16.33
CA LEU A 221 10.65 -13.31 17.48
C LEU A 221 9.23 -13.79 17.16
N TRP A 222 8.78 -13.59 15.92
CA TRP A 222 7.48 -14.08 15.49
C TRP A 222 7.43 -15.60 15.49
N ILE A 223 8.46 -16.24 14.94
CA ILE A 223 8.54 -17.71 14.89
C ILE A 223 8.70 -18.30 16.28
N ALA A 224 9.50 -17.67 17.16
CA ALA A 224 9.64 -18.09 18.55
C ALA A 224 8.30 -18.04 19.29
N ARG A 225 7.55 -16.93 19.18
CA ARG A 225 6.22 -16.82 19.79
C ARG A 225 5.24 -17.87 19.27
N LEU A 226 5.18 -18.09 17.95
CA LEU A 226 4.29 -19.11 17.38
C LEU A 226 4.60 -20.51 17.93
N ARG A 227 5.88 -20.83 18.15
CA ARG A 227 6.30 -22.11 18.73
C ARG A 227 5.94 -22.20 20.21
N GLU A 228 6.21 -21.15 20.99
CA GLU A 228 5.87 -21.09 22.43
C GLU A 228 4.37 -21.19 22.67
N GLU A 229 3.55 -20.64 21.78
CA GLU A 229 2.09 -20.72 21.83
C GLU A 229 1.52 -22.04 21.27
N GLY A 230 2.36 -22.94 20.73
CA GLY A 230 1.91 -24.19 20.10
C GLY A 230 1.12 -24.02 18.81
N LYS A 231 1.21 -22.85 18.16
CA LYS A 231 0.44 -22.49 16.95
C LYS A 231 1.23 -22.65 15.65
N LEU A 232 2.52 -23.00 15.73
CA LEU A 232 3.39 -23.07 14.55
C LEU A 232 2.91 -24.15 13.58
N GLU A 233 2.59 -25.34 14.10
CA GLU A 233 2.11 -26.49 13.34
C GLU A 233 0.75 -26.22 12.71
N GLU A 234 -0.14 -25.53 13.43
CA GLU A 234 -1.46 -25.11 12.93
C GLU A 234 -1.35 -24.08 11.79
N ALA A 235 -0.29 -23.27 11.80
CA ALA A 235 -0.05 -22.28 10.75
C ALA A 235 0.53 -22.88 9.47
N VAL A 236 0.96 -24.15 9.46
CA VAL A 236 1.59 -24.78 8.30
C VAL A 236 0.57 -24.99 7.18
N VAL A 237 0.91 -24.54 5.97
CA VAL A 237 0.07 -24.67 4.79
C VAL A 237 0.86 -25.11 3.56
N PRO A 238 0.21 -25.79 2.60
CA PRO A 238 0.85 -26.10 1.33
C PRO A 238 1.21 -24.81 0.57
N GLY A 239 2.27 -24.89 -0.24
CA GLY A 239 2.64 -23.79 -1.13
C GLY A 239 1.62 -23.56 -2.25
N PRO A 240 1.60 -22.34 -2.81
CA PRO A 240 0.74 -22.04 -3.96
C PRO A 240 1.11 -22.94 -5.15
N PRO A 241 0.13 -23.39 -5.94
CA PRO A 241 0.43 -24.19 -7.13
C PRO A 241 1.23 -23.37 -8.16
N PRO A 242 2.10 -23.99 -8.98
CA PRO A 242 2.99 -23.26 -9.89
C PRO A 242 2.28 -22.32 -10.87
N TRP A 243 1.12 -22.70 -11.40
CA TRP A 243 0.34 -21.84 -12.30
C TRP A 243 -0.12 -20.55 -11.62
N TYR A 244 -0.55 -20.64 -10.36
CA TYR A 244 -1.02 -19.47 -9.61
C TYR A 244 0.13 -18.52 -9.31
N ARG A 245 1.32 -19.10 -9.08
CA ARG A 245 2.57 -18.35 -8.98
C ARG A 245 2.87 -17.55 -10.23
N VAL A 246 2.79 -18.17 -11.41
CA VAL A 246 2.95 -17.44 -12.68
C VAL A 246 1.97 -16.28 -12.78
N VAL A 247 0.69 -16.50 -12.46
CA VAL A 247 -0.35 -15.46 -12.53
C VAL A 247 0.00 -14.24 -11.69
N TYR A 248 0.30 -14.41 -10.40
CA TYR A 248 0.56 -13.25 -9.56
C TYR A 248 1.90 -12.57 -9.87
N PHE A 249 2.90 -13.29 -10.39
CA PHE A 249 4.15 -12.68 -10.86
C PHE A 249 3.92 -11.82 -12.10
N VAL A 250 3.18 -12.31 -13.09
CA VAL A 250 2.81 -11.53 -14.29
C VAL A 250 2.02 -10.29 -13.87
N PHE A 251 1.03 -10.45 -13.00
CA PHE A 251 0.21 -9.36 -12.50
C PHE A 251 1.03 -8.32 -11.74
N GLY A 252 1.88 -8.74 -10.79
CA GLY A 252 2.74 -7.86 -10.00
C GLY A 252 3.75 -7.10 -10.85
N TYR A 253 4.40 -7.74 -11.81
CA TYR A 253 5.31 -7.06 -12.75
C TYR A 253 4.60 -6.11 -13.69
N THR A 254 3.37 -6.42 -14.11
CA THR A 254 2.56 -5.50 -14.90
C THR A 254 2.26 -4.24 -14.09
N ALA A 255 1.83 -4.38 -12.83
CA ALA A 255 1.59 -3.26 -11.92
C ALA A 255 2.86 -2.43 -11.70
N LEU A 256 4.00 -3.07 -11.46
CA LEU A 256 5.30 -2.39 -11.31
C LEU A 256 5.67 -1.62 -12.59
N THR A 257 5.53 -2.23 -13.76
CA THR A 257 5.89 -1.63 -15.04
C THR A 257 5.03 -0.40 -15.33
N ILE A 258 3.72 -0.48 -15.09
CA ILE A 258 2.81 0.67 -15.19
C ILE A 258 3.23 1.77 -14.22
N GLY A 259 3.54 1.41 -12.97
CA GLY A 259 3.99 2.35 -11.96
C GLY A 259 5.26 3.10 -12.34
N LEU A 260 6.32 2.37 -12.71
CA LEU A 260 7.58 2.94 -13.17
C LEU A 260 7.39 3.81 -14.41
N TYR A 261 6.55 3.37 -15.35
CA TYR A 261 6.21 4.16 -16.54
C TYR A 261 5.57 5.50 -16.16
N LEU A 262 4.61 5.50 -15.24
CA LEU A 262 3.98 6.73 -14.75
C LEU A 262 4.97 7.63 -14.01
N LEU A 263 5.88 7.07 -13.20
CA LEU A 263 6.94 7.85 -12.55
C LEU A 263 7.87 8.55 -13.54
N VAL A 264 8.36 7.82 -14.55
CA VAL A 264 9.19 8.40 -15.61
C VAL A 264 8.44 9.50 -16.33
N THR A 265 7.15 9.28 -16.61
CA THR A 265 6.28 10.27 -17.24
C THR A 265 6.17 11.55 -16.40
N ILE A 266 5.99 11.45 -15.08
CA ILE A 266 5.97 12.61 -14.17
C ILE A 266 7.25 13.43 -14.32
N ILE A 267 8.41 12.77 -14.33
CA ILE A 267 9.72 13.44 -14.39
C ILE A 267 9.93 14.15 -15.74
N VAL A 268 9.56 13.49 -16.83
CA VAL A 268 9.66 14.02 -18.20
C VAL A 268 8.77 15.24 -18.37
N TYR A 269 7.52 15.18 -17.88
CA TYR A 269 6.53 16.24 -18.05
C TYR A 269 6.41 17.19 -16.85
N ARG A 270 7.38 17.21 -15.94
CA ARG A 270 7.32 18.00 -14.69
C ARG A 270 6.98 19.48 -14.89
N ASN A 271 7.44 20.10 -15.99
CA ASN A 271 7.20 21.51 -16.31
C ASN A 271 5.75 21.81 -16.76
N TYR A 272 4.96 20.77 -17.05
CA TYR A 272 3.56 20.89 -17.47
C TYR A 272 2.58 20.71 -16.30
N ILE A 273 3.07 20.35 -15.11
CA ILE A 273 2.25 20.17 -13.92
C ILE A 273 1.83 21.54 -13.40
N LYS A 274 0.54 21.85 -13.51
CA LYS A 274 -0.07 23.01 -12.87
C LYS A 274 -0.52 22.62 -11.47
N TRP A 275 0.04 23.28 -10.46
CA TRP A 275 -0.25 22.99 -9.05
C TRP A 275 -1.55 23.64 -8.58
N HIS A 276 -1.82 24.85 -9.04
CA HIS A 276 -3.03 25.62 -8.82
C HIS A 276 -3.42 26.30 -10.14
#